data_AF-A0AA42C9I2-F1
#
_entry.id   AF-A0AA42C9I2-F1
#
_cell.length_a   1.000
_cell.length_b   1.000
_cell.length_c   1.000
_cell.angle_alpha   90.00
_cell.angle_beta   90.00
_cell.angle_gamma   90.00
#
_symmetry.space_group_name_H-M   'P 1'
#
loop_
_entity.id
_entity.type
_entity.pdbx_description
1 polymer ?
#
loop_
_entity_poly.entity_id
_entity_poly.type
_entity_poly.pdbx_seq_one_letter_code
_entity_poly.pdbx_strand_id
1 'polypeptide(L)'
;MLFSDFHNYLQHPETLDENSLPLLKSLVQQYPAFQAAWMLLLKNLKTLNDPEFDNYLKLGAIRVADRRRLYYFLMEEGQSGDTAQSADELDLLSKEYLATGAYQLNRHEEQEESLADLVKSFRKKQVEKEALVPEASEDANSAKKAESEFVTETLAKIYARQGLYKQAILAYEKLSLKYPEKNTYFAGQIEEIKRLMN
;
A
#
# COMPACT_ATOMS: atom_id res chain seq x y z
N MET A 1 -3.62 -39.87 -2.06
CA MET A 1 -5.05 -39.67 -2.39
C MET A 1 -5.41 -38.20 -2.28
N LEU A 2 -5.38 -37.58 -1.09
CA LEU A 2 -5.75 -36.15 -0.88
C LEU A 2 -5.19 -35.14 -1.91
N PHE A 3 -3.89 -35.20 -2.22
CA PHE A 3 -3.27 -34.29 -3.21
C PHE A 3 -3.73 -34.55 -4.65
N SER A 4 -4.02 -35.81 -4.99
CA SER A 4 -4.48 -36.21 -6.32
C SER A 4 -5.92 -35.73 -6.54
N ASP A 5 -6.76 -35.85 -5.52
CA ASP A 5 -8.14 -35.38 -5.53
C ASP A 5 -8.18 -33.85 -5.63
N PHE A 6 -7.36 -33.16 -4.82
CA PHE A 6 -7.20 -31.71 -4.90
C PHE A 6 -6.73 -31.23 -6.27
N HIS A 7 -5.73 -31.91 -6.85
CA HIS A 7 -5.22 -31.57 -8.18
C HIS A 7 -6.30 -31.72 -9.26
N ASN A 8 -7.13 -32.75 -9.15
CA ASN A 8 -8.27 -32.95 -10.06
C ASN A 8 -9.25 -31.77 -9.96
N TYR A 9 -9.64 -31.36 -8.74
CA TYR A 9 -10.52 -30.20 -8.56
C TYR A 9 -9.90 -28.88 -9.05
N LEU A 10 -8.58 -28.74 -9.00
CA LEU A 10 -7.90 -27.56 -9.52
C LEU A 10 -7.96 -27.50 -11.05
N GLN A 11 -7.89 -28.65 -11.72
CA GLN A 11 -8.00 -28.77 -13.18
C GLN A 11 -9.46 -28.67 -13.65
N HIS A 12 -10.38 -29.21 -12.86
CA HIS A 12 -11.81 -29.24 -13.14
C HIS A 12 -12.61 -28.68 -11.97
N PRO A 13 -12.69 -27.34 -11.84
CA PRO A 13 -13.50 -26.70 -10.79
C PRO A 13 -15.00 -27.00 -10.90
N GLU A 14 -15.47 -27.51 -12.03
CA GLU A 14 -16.88 -27.89 -12.25
C GLU A 14 -17.28 -29.17 -11.51
N THR A 15 -16.33 -30.02 -11.12
CA THR A 15 -16.62 -31.27 -10.40
C THR A 15 -16.72 -31.09 -8.89
N LEU A 16 -16.90 -29.84 -8.43
CA LEU A 16 -16.95 -29.48 -7.02
C LEU A 16 -18.35 -29.78 -6.45
N ASP A 17 -18.45 -30.90 -5.74
CA ASP A 17 -19.69 -31.35 -5.08
C ASP A 17 -19.62 -31.21 -3.55
N GLU A 18 -20.75 -31.44 -2.87
CA GLU A 18 -20.86 -31.47 -1.40
C GLU A 18 -19.84 -32.41 -0.73
N ASN A 19 -19.52 -33.53 -1.39
CA ASN A 19 -18.54 -34.50 -0.89
C ASN A 19 -17.11 -33.95 -0.79
N SER A 20 -16.79 -32.91 -1.56
CA SER A 20 -15.47 -32.29 -1.58
C SER A 20 -15.31 -31.17 -0.54
N LEU A 21 -16.42 -30.66 0.05
CA LEU A 21 -16.38 -29.62 1.07
C LEU A 21 -15.59 -30.02 2.34
N PRO A 22 -15.80 -31.20 2.96
CA PRO A 22 -15.08 -31.58 4.17
C PRO A 22 -13.57 -31.64 3.93
N LEU A 23 -13.18 -32.13 2.75
CA LEU A 23 -11.80 -32.18 2.31
C LEU A 23 -11.21 -30.77 2.23
N LEU A 24 -11.86 -29.84 1.52
CA LEU A 24 -11.37 -28.47 1.37
C LEU A 24 -11.34 -27.71 2.70
N LYS A 25 -12.36 -27.88 3.56
CA LYS A 25 -12.40 -27.29 4.91
C LYS A 25 -11.24 -27.79 5.77
N SER A 26 -10.99 -29.10 5.82
CA SER A 26 -9.87 -29.67 6.59
C SER A 26 -8.52 -29.17 6.10
N LEU A 27 -8.36 -29.04 4.78
CA LEU A 27 -7.12 -28.63 4.14
C LEU A 27 -6.79 -27.15 4.41
N VAL A 28 -7.81 -26.29 4.41
CA VAL A 28 -7.70 -24.89 4.81
C VAL A 28 -7.37 -24.74 6.31
N GLN A 29 -7.93 -25.58 7.17
CA GLN A 29 -7.61 -25.59 8.60
C GLN A 29 -6.17 -26.04 8.86
N GLN A 30 -5.70 -27.06 8.14
CA GLN A 30 -4.35 -27.58 8.28
C GLN A 30 -3.30 -26.64 7.68
N TYR A 31 -3.63 -25.95 6.59
CA TYR A 31 -2.72 -25.06 5.86
C TYR A 31 -3.34 -23.66 5.62
N PRO A 32 -3.39 -22.79 6.65
CA PRO A 32 -4.09 -21.51 6.56
C PRO A 32 -3.55 -20.55 5.49
N ALA A 33 -2.28 -20.66 5.12
CA ALA A 33 -1.64 -19.82 4.10
C ALA A 33 -1.85 -20.33 2.66
N PHE A 34 -2.50 -21.48 2.46
CA PHE A 34 -2.61 -22.10 1.15
C PHE A 34 -3.72 -21.45 0.29
N GLN A 35 -3.34 -20.45 -0.49
CA GLN A 35 -4.28 -19.59 -1.23
C GLN A 35 -5.16 -20.36 -2.22
N ALA A 36 -4.62 -21.34 -2.94
CA ALA A 36 -5.39 -22.10 -3.92
C ALA A 36 -6.52 -22.90 -3.26
N ALA A 37 -6.29 -23.44 -2.07
CA ALA A 37 -7.32 -24.13 -1.30
C ALA A 37 -8.46 -23.19 -0.88
N TRP A 38 -8.13 -21.97 -0.46
CA TRP A 38 -9.12 -20.95 -0.16
C TRP A 38 -9.94 -20.56 -1.38
N MET A 39 -9.29 -20.34 -2.53
CA MET A 39 -10.00 -20.02 -3.77
C MET A 39 -10.96 -21.14 -4.18
N LEU A 40 -10.50 -22.39 -4.11
CA LEU A 40 -11.30 -23.55 -4.49
C LEU A 40 -12.46 -23.81 -3.50
N LEU A 41 -12.21 -23.68 -2.20
CA LEU A 41 -13.24 -23.75 -1.16
C LEU A 41 -14.33 -22.70 -1.38
N LEU A 42 -13.94 -21.46 -1.67
CA LEU A 42 -14.88 -20.37 -1.94
C LEU A 42 -15.69 -20.63 -3.21
N LYS A 43 -15.07 -21.15 -4.28
CA LYS A 43 -15.78 -21.51 -5.51
C LYS A 43 -16.79 -22.62 -5.26
N ASN A 44 -16.42 -23.64 -4.49
CA ASN A 44 -17.32 -24.72 -4.11
C ASN A 44 -18.52 -24.18 -3.31
N LEU A 45 -18.27 -23.46 -2.22
CA LEU A 45 -19.33 -22.85 -1.39
C LEU A 45 -20.26 -21.94 -2.20
N LYS A 46 -19.70 -21.20 -3.17
CA LYS A 46 -20.48 -20.35 -4.06
C LYS A 46 -21.39 -21.17 -4.99
N THR A 47 -20.86 -22.23 -5.58
CA THR A 47 -21.59 -23.11 -6.52
C THR A 47 -22.74 -23.82 -5.81
N LEU A 48 -22.53 -24.25 -4.57
CA LEU A 48 -23.54 -24.89 -3.74
C LEU A 48 -24.50 -23.89 -3.06
N ASN A 49 -24.30 -22.58 -3.23
CA ASN A 49 -25.03 -21.52 -2.52
C ASN A 49 -25.09 -21.75 -1.00
N ASP A 50 -23.97 -22.17 -0.42
CA ASP A 50 -23.86 -22.45 1.01
C ASP A 50 -23.96 -21.16 1.85
N PRO A 51 -24.75 -21.12 2.94
CA PRO A 51 -24.93 -19.92 3.76
C PRO A 51 -23.65 -19.48 4.48
N GLU A 52 -22.67 -20.37 4.68
CA GLU A 52 -21.38 -20.02 5.28
C GLU A 52 -20.47 -19.27 4.29
N PHE A 53 -20.82 -19.22 2.98
CA PHE A 53 -20.00 -18.61 1.93
C PHE A 53 -19.50 -17.21 2.31
N ASP A 54 -20.39 -16.33 2.76
CA ASP A 54 -20.02 -14.94 3.09
C ASP A 54 -19.03 -14.85 4.24
N ASN A 55 -19.11 -15.75 5.21
CA ASN A 55 -18.18 -15.80 6.33
C ASN A 55 -16.80 -16.26 5.86
N TYR A 56 -16.75 -17.34 5.07
CA TYR A 56 -15.51 -17.82 4.48
C TYR A 56 -14.92 -16.82 3.50
N LEU A 57 -15.73 -16.05 2.77
CA LEU A 57 -15.26 -15.03 1.84
C LEU A 57 -14.52 -13.92 2.57
N LYS A 58 -15.08 -13.43 3.68
CA LYS A 58 -14.43 -12.41 4.53
C LYS A 58 -13.07 -12.89 5.04
N LEU A 59 -12.99 -14.15 5.47
CA LEU A 59 -11.75 -14.74 5.99
C LEU A 59 -10.75 -15.08 4.88
N GLY A 60 -11.22 -15.63 3.76
CA GLY A 60 -10.41 -16.12 2.65
C GLY A 60 -9.87 -14.99 1.77
N ALA A 61 -10.63 -13.92 1.57
CA ALA A 61 -10.21 -12.78 0.76
C ALA A 61 -8.98 -12.05 1.34
N ILE A 62 -8.75 -12.16 2.66
CA ILE A 62 -7.54 -11.63 3.32
C ILE A 62 -6.30 -12.48 2.97
N ARG A 63 -6.50 -13.79 2.76
CA ARG A 63 -5.42 -14.76 2.58
C ARG A 63 -4.97 -14.88 1.13
N VAL A 64 -5.85 -14.58 0.18
CA VAL A 64 -5.53 -14.57 -1.26
C VAL A 64 -4.83 -13.27 -1.63
N ALA A 65 -3.64 -13.37 -2.26
CA ALA A 65 -2.84 -12.21 -2.63
C ALA A 65 -3.53 -11.31 -3.66
N ASP A 66 -4.21 -11.91 -4.64
CA ASP A 66 -4.88 -11.19 -5.72
C ASP A 66 -6.40 -11.36 -5.62
N ARG A 67 -7.05 -10.37 -4.99
CA ARG A 67 -8.50 -10.34 -4.81
C ARG A 67 -9.26 -10.18 -6.12
N ARG A 68 -8.63 -9.62 -7.17
CA ARG A 68 -9.25 -9.50 -8.49
C ARG A 68 -9.36 -10.87 -9.14
N ARG A 69 -8.27 -11.63 -9.11
CA ARG A 69 -8.27 -13.03 -9.58
C ARG A 69 -9.28 -13.89 -8.83
N LEU A 70 -9.39 -13.74 -7.51
CA LEU A 70 -10.43 -14.41 -6.72
C LEU A 70 -11.84 -14.02 -7.21
N TYR A 71 -12.10 -12.74 -7.41
CA TYR A 71 -13.40 -12.27 -7.90
C TYR A 71 -13.76 -12.87 -9.26
N TYR A 72 -12.86 -12.76 -10.25
CA TYR A 72 -13.10 -13.34 -11.58
C TYR A 72 -13.30 -14.85 -11.52
N PHE A 73 -12.48 -15.54 -10.73
CA PHE A 73 -12.61 -16.98 -10.53
C PHE A 73 -13.98 -17.37 -9.93
N LEU A 74 -14.52 -16.57 -9.00
CA LEU A 74 -15.84 -16.81 -8.41
C LEU A 74 -16.99 -16.46 -9.37
N MET A 75 -16.85 -15.40 -10.16
CA MET A 75 -17.88 -14.86 -11.05
C MET A 75 -17.91 -15.51 -12.44
N GLU A 76 -16.84 -16.18 -12.85
CA GLU A 76 -16.83 -16.97 -14.09
C GLU A 76 -17.76 -18.18 -13.94
N GLU A 77 -18.99 -18.02 -14.41
CA GLU A 77 -19.89 -19.10 -14.79
C GLU A 77 -19.79 -19.28 -16.31
N GLY A 78 -18.88 -20.17 -16.77
CA GLY A 78 -18.99 -20.90 -18.04
C GLY A 78 -19.44 -20.19 -19.33
N GLN A 79 -19.28 -18.87 -19.50
CA GLN A 79 -19.59 -18.19 -20.77
C GLN A 79 -18.32 -17.95 -21.59
N SER A 80 -17.90 -19.02 -22.27
CA SER A 80 -17.20 -18.92 -23.55
C SER A 80 -18.20 -18.48 -24.64
N GLY A 81 -18.44 -17.18 -24.71
CA GLY A 81 -19.24 -16.53 -25.77
C GLY A 81 -19.39 -15.04 -25.52
N ASP A 82 -18.72 -14.22 -26.33
CA ASP A 82 -18.80 -12.75 -26.40
C ASP A 82 -18.29 -11.92 -25.20
N THR A 83 -17.07 -12.19 -24.72
CA THR A 83 -16.36 -11.41 -23.68
C THR A 83 -15.50 -10.27 -24.25
N ALA A 84 -16.05 -9.44 -25.15
CA ALA A 84 -15.44 -8.13 -25.48
C ALA A 84 -16.07 -6.97 -24.70
N GLN A 85 -17.30 -7.12 -24.21
CA GLN A 85 -18.03 -6.04 -23.52
C GLN A 85 -17.96 -6.14 -21.98
N SER A 86 -17.91 -7.35 -21.42
CA SER A 86 -17.90 -7.54 -19.96
C SER A 86 -16.56 -7.22 -19.29
N ALA A 87 -15.45 -7.34 -20.02
CA ALA A 87 -14.14 -6.92 -19.53
C ALA A 87 -14.06 -5.40 -19.37
N ASP A 88 -14.64 -4.65 -20.31
CA ASP A 88 -14.69 -3.18 -20.28
C ASP A 88 -15.65 -2.67 -19.18
N GLU A 89 -16.78 -3.36 -18.96
CA GLU A 89 -17.77 -2.98 -17.94
C GLU A 89 -17.27 -3.25 -16.51
N LEU A 90 -16.51 -4.33 -16.29
CA LEU A 90 -15.87 -4.62 -15.02
C LEU A 90 -14.61 -3.78 -14.78
N ASP A 91 -13.86 -3.41 -15.82
CA ASP A 91 -12.79 -2.41 -15.73
C ASP A 91 -13.37 -1.04 -15.35
N LEU A 92 -14.54 -0.67 -15.88
CA LEU A 92 -15.27 0.55 -15.54
C LEU A 92 -15.71 0.54 -14.06
N LEU A 93 -16.31 -0.55 -13.58
CA LEU A 93 -16.74 -0.67 -12.19
C LEU A 93 -15.52 -0.66 -11.23
N SER A 94 -14.41 -1.29 -11.63
CA SER A 94 -13.16 -1.25 -10.90
C SER A 94 -12.55 0.16 -10.86
N LYS A 95 -12.64 0.91 -11.96
CA LYS A 95 -12.23 2.31 -12.07
C LYS A 95 -13.10 3.21 -11.21
N GLU A 96 -14.41 2.99 -11.16
CA GLU A 96 -15.34 3.76 -10.33
C GLU A 96 -15.12 3.52 -8.82
N TYR A 97 -14.88 2.26 -8.42
CA TYR A 97 -14.52 1.90 -7.04
C TYR A 97 -13.13 2.42 -6.62
N LEU A 98 -12.22 2.67 -7.57
CA LEU A 98 -10.93 3.31 -7.31
C LEU A 98 -11.03 4.85 -7.38
N ALA A 99 -11.91 5.39 -8.22
CA ALA A 99 -12.17 6.83 -8.35
C ALA A 99 -12.86 7.39 -7.11
N THR A 100 -13.72 6.61 -6.44
CA THR A 100 -14.32 6.98 -5.14
C THR A 100 -13.31 7.01 -3.98
N GLY A 101 -12.08 6.54 -4.19
CA GLY A 101 -10.93 6.81 -3.32
C GLY A 101 -10.40 8.25 -3.41
N ALA A 102 -10.84 9.02 -4.41
CA ALA A 102 -10.62 10.46 -4.50
C ALA A 102 -11.78 11.20 -3.83
N TYR A 103 -11.85 11.15 -2.50
CA TYR A 103 -12.47 12.25 -1.76
C TYR A 103 -11.78 13.53 -2.24
N GLN A 104 -12.54 14.41 -2.90
CA GLN A 104 -12.11 15.71 -3.40
C GLN A 104 -11.54 16.52 -2.22
N LEU A 105 -10.23 16.51 -2.06
CA LEU A 105 -9.55 17.56 -1.34
C LEU A 105 -9.63 18.80 -2.23
N ASN A 106 -10.50 19.75 -1.86
CA ASN A 106 -10.48 21.11 -2.40
C ASN A 106 -9.09 21.70 -2.15
N ARG A 107 -8.17 21.50 -3.10
CA ARG A 107 -6.88 22.18 -3.12
C ARG A 107 -7.14 23.54 -3.75
N HIS A 108 -7.09 24.59 -2.93
CA HIS A 108 -7.04 25.96 -3.45
C HIS A 108 -5.86 26.07 -4.43
N GLU A 109 -6.14 26.52 -5.65
CA GLU A 109 -5.13 26.88 -6.64
C GLU A 109 -4.41 28.14 -6.17
N GLU A 110 -3.30 28.00 -5.45
CA GLU A 110 -2.32 29.06 -5.32
C GLU A 110 -1.20 28.82 -6.33
N GLN A 111 -0.86 29.88 -7.06
CA GLN A 111 0.07 29.90 -8.19
C GLN A 111 1.38 29.19 -7.84
N GLU A 112 1.63 28.02 -8.45
CA GLU A 112 2.88 27.29 -8.26
C GLU A 112 4.03 28.08 -8.89
N GLU A 113 4.92 28.63 -8.05
CA GLU A 113 6.21 29.12 -8.51
C GLU A 113 7.00 27.96 -9.15
N SER A 114 7.65 28.23 -10.30
CA SER A 114 8.32 27.18 -11.05
C SER A 114 9.44 26.54 -10.23
N LEU A 115 9.60 25.22 -10.34
CA LEU A 115 10.62 24.43 -9.63
C LEU A 115 12.05 24.99 -9.82
N ALA A 116 12.30 25.68 -10.93
CA ALA A 116 13.58 26.32 -11.22
C ALA A 116 13.88 27.53 -10.31
N ASP A 117 12.85 28.24 -9.87
CA ASP A 117 12.98 29.43 -9.04
C ASP A 117 13.18 29.06 -7.57
N LEU A 118 12.57 27.96 -7.13
CA LEU A 118 12.81 27.40 -5.80
C LEU A 118 14.25 26.87 -5.66
N VAL A 119 14.79 26.19 -6.68
CA VAL A 119 16.20 25.74 -6.67
C VAL A 119 17.19 26.91 -6.63
N LYS A 120 16.89 28.03 -7.30
CA LYS A 120 17.71 29.25 -7.23
C LYS A 120 17.69 29.88 -5.84
N SER A 121 16.53 29.90 -5.15
CA SER A 121 16.44 30.46 -3.80
C SER A 121 17.25 29.64 -2.79
N PHE A 122 17.32 28.32 -2.94
CA PHE A 122 18.16 27.45 -2.12
C PHE A 122 19.66 27.69 -2.31
N ARG A 123 20.13 27.85 -3.56
CA ARG A 123 21.54 28.19 -3.83
C ARG A 123 21.92 29.55 -3.26
N LYS A 124 21.05 30.55 -3.40
CA LYS A 124 21.32 31.89 -2.86
C LYS A 124 21.42 31.89 -1.33
N LYS A 125 20.60 31.09 -0.67
CA LYS A 125 20.56 30.96 0.80
C LYS A 125 21.78 30.24 1.41
N GLN A 126 22.56 29.50 0.61
CA GLN A 126 23.83 28.91 1.06
C GLN A 126 24.97 29.94 1.13
N VAL A 127 24.99 30.95 0.26
CA VAL A 127 26.06 31.95 0.20
C VAL A 127 25.99 32.96 1.37
N GLU A 128 24.79 33.28 1.87
CA GLU A 128 24.63 34.19 3.02
C GLU A 128 24.98 33.55 4.37
N LYS A 129 24.97 32.22 4.48
CA LYS A 129 25.30 31.53 5.74
C LYS A 129 26.81 31.40 6.02
N GLU A 130 27.67 31.63 5.02
CA GLU A 130 29.13 31.56 5.20
C GLU A 130 29.76 32.88 5.67
N ALA A 131 29.01 34.00 5.72
CA ALA A 131 29.58 35.32 6.01
C ALA A 131 29.49 35.79 7.47
N LEU A 132 28.91 35.02 8.40
CA LEU A 132 28.72 35.44 9.81
C LEU A 132 29.03 34.34 10.81
N VAL A 133 30.28 34.27 11.28
CA VAL A 133 30.64 33.61 12.54
C VAL A 133 31.71 34.44 13.27
N PRO A 134 31.42 35.03 14.45
CA PRO A 134 32.39 35.15 15.51
C PRO A 134 32.30 33.94 16.47
N GLU A 135 33.44 33.60 17.04
CA GLU A 135 33.79 32.37 17.75
C GLU A 135 33.08 32.10 19.11
N ALA A 136 33.33 30.87 19.59
CA ALA A 136 33.16 30.29 20.94
C ALA A 136 31.76 29.70 21.27
N SER A 137 31.61 28.49 21.80
CA SER A 137 32.50 27.65 22.61
C SER A 137 32.34 26.14 22.31
N GLU A 138 33.42 25.40 22.59
CA GLU A 138 33.56 23.94 22.47
C GLU A 138 32.78 23.15 23.53
N ASP A 139 32.85 21.81 23.41
CA ASP A 139 32.41 20.75 24.34
C ASP A 139 31.00 20.15 24.20
N ALA A 140 30.85 19.21 23.26
CA ALA A 140 30.07 17.95 23.37
C ALA A 140 30.10 17.08 22.08
N ASN A 141 31.22 17.04 21.35
CA ASN A 141 31.24 16.69 19.92
C ASN A 141 31.95 15.38 19.53
N SER A 142 31.69 14.27 20.23
CA SER A 142 32.11 12.94 19.74
C SER A 142 30.98 11.92 19.58
N ALA A 143 29.76 12.19 20.09
CA ALA A 143 28.63 11.26 20.00
C ALA A 143 27.57 11.61 18.94
N LYS A 144 27.57 12.82 18.37
CA LYS A 144 26.50 13.31 17.47
C LYS A 144 26.69 13.01 15.98
N LYS A 145 27.77 12.33 15.58
CA LYS A 145 28.07 12.09 14.15
C LYS A 145 27.42 10.81 13.58
N ALA A 146 27.02 9.88 14.45
CA ALA A 146 26.51 8.57 14.05
C ALA A 146 24.99 8.51 13.79
N GLU A 147 24.19 9.46 14.27
CA GLU A 147 22.74 9.51 13.96
C GLU A 147 22.46 9.91 12.51
N SER A 148 23.48 10.28 11.75
CA SER A 148 23.31 10.82 10.40
C SER A 148 23.23 9.76 9.31
N GLU A 149 23.68 8.53 9.49
CA GLU A 149 23.80 7.60 8.35
C GLU A 149 22.50 6.85 8.01
N PHE A 150 21.72 6.45 9.03
CA PHE A 150 20.51 5.68 8.84
C PHE A 150 19.25 6.51 9.14
N VAL A 151 18.66 7.08 8.10
CA VAL A 151 17.37 7.78 8.18
C VAL A 151 16.32 7.01 7.36
N THR A 152 15.17 6.76 7.97
CA THR A 152 14.02 6.11 7.35
C THR A 152 12.75 6.92 7.59
N GLU A 153 11.75 6.77 6.72
CA GLU A 153 10.47 7.46 6.85
C GLU A 153 9.77 7.17 8.19
N THR A 154 9.82 5.91 8.64
CA THR A 154 9.28 5.49 9.93
C THR A 154 9.96 6.21 11.09
N LEU A 155 11.29 6.37 11.02
CA LEU A 155 12.06 7.10 12.04
C LEU A 155 11.65 8.59 12.07
N ALA A 156 11.50 9.21 10.91
CA ALA A 156 11.02 10.61 10.81
C ALA A 156 9.62 10.78 11.42
N LYS A 157 8.70 9.83 11.16
CA LYS A 157 7.36 9.80 11.76
C LYS A 157 7.42 9.64 13.29
N ILE A 158 8.32 8.82 13.80
CA ILE A 158 8.52 8.65 15.24
C ILE A 158 9.00 9.97 15.87
N TYR A 159 9.97 10.66 15.26
CA TYR A 159 10.42 11.96 15.75
C TYR A 159 9.30 13.00 15.81
N ALA A 160 8.44 13.06 14.78
CA ALA A 160 7.29 13.95 14.77
C ALA A 160 6.31 13.64 15.92
N ARG A 161 6.03 12.35 16.18
CA ARG A 161 5.18 11.93 17.30
C ARG A 161 5.78 12.26 18.68
N GLN A 162 7.10 12.27 18.77
CA GLN A 162 7.82 12.62 20.00
C GLN A 162 7.94 14.14 20.22
N GLY A 163 7.43 14.97 19.29
CA GLY A 163 7.57 16.43 19.35
C GLY A 163 8.96 16.94 18.95
N LEU A 164 9.85 16.05 18.47
CA LEU A 164 11.20 16.38 18.01
C LEU A 164 11.16 16.91 16.57
N TYR A 165 10.42 18.01 16.35
CA TYR A 165 10.12 18.54 15.02
C TYR A 165 11.37 18.89 14.22
N LYS A 166 12.41 19.43 14.86
CA LYS A 166 13.68 19.77 14.20
C LYS A 166 14.36 18.54 13.60
N GLN A 167 14.39 17.42 14.33
CA GLN A 167 14.97 16.16 13.85
C GLN A 167 14.09 15.53 12.77
N ALA A 168 12.76 15.60 12.92
CA ALA A 168 11.82 15.09 11.92
C ALA A 168 11.98 15.83 10.56
N ILE A 169 12.11 17.16 10.58
CA ILE A 169 12.33 17.95 9.36
C ILE A 169 13.66 17.57 8.70
N LEU A 170 14.76 17.52 9.46
CA LEU A 170 16.07 17.12 8.92
C LEU A 170 16.04 15.71 8.32
N ALA A 171 15.32 14.79 8.95
CA ALA A 171 15.14 13.44 8.44
C ALA A 171 14.40 13.43 7.09
N TYR A 172 13.31 14.18 6.96
CA TYR A 172 12.57 14.29 5.71
C TYR A 172 13.34 15.03 4.61
N GLU A 173 14.09 16.08 4.94
CA GLU A 173 14.97 16.77 4.00
C GLU A 173 16.03 15.81 3.45
N LYS A 174 16.62 14.98 4.32
CA LYS A 174 17.60 13.96 3.89
C LYS A 174 16.98 12.88 3.02
N LEU A 175 15.76 12.44 3.33
CA LEU A 175 15.03 11.47 2.50
C LEU A 175 14.65 12.04 1.14
N SER A 176 14.32 13.33 1.05
CA SER A 176 14.06 14.02 -0.22
C SER A 176 15.29 14.02 -1.13
N LEU A 177 16.49 14.21 -0.57
CA LEU A 177 17.75 14.09 -1.32
C LEU A 177 18.03 12.67 -1.81
N LYS A 178 17.61 11.65 -1.06
CA LYS A 178 17.85 10.23 -1.39
C LYS A 178 16.81 9.63 -2.36
N TYR A 179 15.57 10.10 -2.29
CA TYR A 179 14.41 9.57 -3.01
C TYR A 179 13.62 10.72 -3.67
N PRO A 180 14.16 11.34 -4.73
CA PRO A 180 13.56 12.53 -5.36
C PRO A 180 12.16 12.27 -5.95
N GLU A 181 11.84 11.02 -6.31
CA GLU A 181 10.52 10.63 -6.82
C GLU A 181 9.39 10.81 -5.79
N LYS A 182 9.72 10.89 -4.49
CA LYS A 182 8.78 11.10 -3.39
C LYS A 182 8.82 12.53 -2.83
N ASN A 183 9.47 13.48 -3.51
CA ASN A 183 9.67 14.82 -2.97
C ASN A 183 8.35 15.55 -2.63
N THR A 184 7.31 15.37 -3.46
CA THR A 184 5.96 15.92 -3.20
C THR A 184 5.40 15.44 -1.86
N TYR A 185 5.59 14.16 -1.54
CA TYR A 185 5.18 13.57 -0.27
C TYR A 185 5.99 14.14 0.91
N PHE A 186 7.32 14.18 0.79
CA PHE A 186 8.17 14.69 1.87
C PHE A 186 7.96 16.17 2.14
N ALA A 187 7.75 16.99 1.10
CA ALA A 187 7.42 18.40 1.23
C ALA A 187 6.14 18.59 2.06
N GLY A 188 5.08 17.84 1.74
CA GLY A 188 3.83 17.89 2.52
C GLY A 188 4.00 17.46 3.98
N GLN A 189 4.84 16.45 4.26
CA GLN A 189 5.14 16.06 5.65
C GLN A 189 5.91 17.15 6.41
N ILE A 190 6.86 17.81 5.75
CA ILE A 190 7.62 18.92 6.35
C ILE A 190 6.70 20.11 6.65
N GLU A 191 5.79 20.45 5.74
CA GLU A 191 4.80 21.51 5.95
C GLU A 191 3.89 21.21 7.12
N GLU A 192 3.37 20.00 7.23
CA GLU A 192 2.51 19.59 8.34
C GLU A 192 3.27 19.68 9.68
N ILE A 193 4.52 19.23 9.73
CA ILE A 193 5.35 19.35 10.94
C ILE A 193 5.63 20.81 11.29
N LYS A 194 5.88 21.67 10.29
CA LYS A 194 6.05 23.11 10.53
C LYS A 194 4.77 23.75 11.06
N ARG A 195 3.59 23.29 10.61
CA ARG A 195 2.30 23.75 11.13
C ARG A 195 2.09 23.37 12.59
N LEU A 196 2.55 22.19 13.02
CA LEU A 196 2.49 21.74 14.41
C LEU A 196 3.47 22.46 15.35
N MET A 197 4.46 23.16 14.79
CA MET A 197 5.44 23.94 15.57
C MET A 197 4.96 25.38 15.84
N ASN A 198 3.96 25.86 15.09
CA ASN A 198 3.33 27.18 15.25
C ASN A 198 2.05 27.07 16.09
#